data_AF-A0A226WRU8-F1
#
_entry.id   AF-A0A226WRU8-F1
#
_cell.length_a   1.000
_cell.length_b   1.000
_cell.length_c   1.000
_cell.angle_alpha   90.00
_cell.angle_beta   90.00
_cell.angle_gamma   90.00
#
_symmetry.space_group_name_H-M   'P 1'
#
loop_
_entity.id
_entity.type
_entity.pdbx_description
1 polymer ?
#
loop_
_entity_poly.entity_id
_entity_poly.type
_entity_poly.pdbx_seq_one_letter_code
_entity_poly.pdbx_strand_id
1 'polypeptide(L)'
;MASKRKIVGNTAIVAPESSDLERLVPDLQNWPKSWSFEEQDIPFGQDLVKIFTPYLLHLLDSGYSRKTLHQHRDFIWMLGGRLVEERQLYRELRRLDAHSILLRYIDEQDGGPLLDDRSEREQGLFDATCRKLCRFLNAA
;
A
#
# COMPACT_ATOMS: atom_id res chain seq x y z
N MET A 1 -5.36 39.01 -44.48
CA MET A 1 -5.87 37.63 -44.52
C MET A 1 -5.94 37.10 -43.10
N ALA A 2 -7.14 36.79 -42.62
CA ALA A 2 -7.37 36.24 -41.28
C ALA A 2 -7.00 34.75 -41.25
N SER A 3 -6.34 34.30 -40.18
CA SER A 3 -6.37 32.89 -39.81
C SER A 3 -6.50 32.77 -38.30
N LYS A 4 -7.75 32.55 -37.88
CA LYS A 4 -8.14 32.19 -36.52
C LYS A 4 -7.60 30.79 -36.22
N ARG A 5 -6.91 30.60 -35.09
CA ARG A 5 -6.74 29.27 -34.50
C ARG A 5 -7.26 29.24 -33.06
N LYS A 6 -8.54 28.87 -33.02
CA LYS A 6 -9.25 28.01 -32.08
C LYS A 6 -8.60 27.80 -30.69
N ILE A 7 -9.25 28.42 -29.70
CA ILE A 7 -9.24 28.02 -28.29
C ILE A 7 -10.11 26.76 -28.16
N VAL A 8 -9.51 25.62 -27.80
CA VAL A 8 -10.15 24.39 -27.26
C VAL A 8 -9.04 23.66 -26.48
N GLY A 9 -9.20 23.20 -25.25
CA GLY A 9 -10.37 23.14 -24.40
C GLY A 9 -9.94 22.82 -22.98
N ASN A 10 -10.77 23.30 -22.06
CA ASN A 10 -10.73 23.10 -20.62
C ASN A 10 -10.54 21.60 -20.28
N THR A 11 -9.32 21.19 -19.93
CA THR A 11 -9.09 19.85 -19.38
C THR A 11 -9.24 20.00 -17.87
N ALA A 12 -10.33 19.47 -17.33
CA ALA A 12 -10.51 19.36 -15.90
C ALA A 12 -9.26 18.71 -15.30
N ILE A 13 -8.65 19.40 -14.35
CA ILE A 13 -7.51 18.93 -13.56
C ILE A 13 -8.06 17.82 -12.64
N VAL A 14 -8.27 16.63 -13.20
CA VAL A 14 -8.27 15.42 -12.39
C VAL A 14 -6.81 15.22 -12.04
N ALA A 15 -6.48 15.35 -10.76
CA ALA A 15 -5.10 15.25 -10.29
C ALA A 15 -4.46 13.97 -10.90
N PRO A 16 -3.35 14.09 -11.65
CA PRO A 16 -2.74 12.96 -12.36
C PRO A 16 -2.41 11.79 -11.43
N GLU A 17 -2.14 12.13 -10.16
CA GLU A 17 -1.97 11.26 -8.99
C GLU A 17 -3.04 10.15 -8.87
N SER A 18 -4.33 10.50 -9.00
CA SER A 18 -5.42 9.53 -8.83
C SER A 18 -5.49 8.54 -10.00
N SER A 19 -5.27 9.00 -11.24
CA SER A 19 -5.31 8.14 -12.41
C SER A 19 -4.13 7.18 -12.49
N ASP A 20 -2.95 7.58 -12.04
CA ASP A 20 -1.77 6.71 -12.04
C ASP A 20 -1.81 5.71 -10.87
N LEU A 21 -2.37 6.09 -9.72
CA LEU A 21 -2.65 5.14 -8.64
C LEU A 21 -3.66 4.07 -9.07
N GLU A 22 -4.75 4.44 -9.74
CA GLU A 22 -5.73 3.49 -10.27
C GLU A 22 -5.12 2.53 -11.30
N ARG A 23 -4.14 2.98 -12.09
CA ARG A 23 -3.40 2.10 -13.02
C ARG A 23 -2.46 1.15 -12.30
N LEU A 24 -1.82 1.58 -11.22
CA LEU A 24 -0.92 0.74 -10.44
C LEU A 24 -1.71 -0.28 -9.60
N VAL A 25 -2.78 0.16 -8.94
CA VAL A 25 -3.58 -0.61 -7.98
C VAL A 25 -5.09 -0.45 -8.25
N PRO A 26 -5.61 -1.03 -9.36
CA PRO A 26 -7.02 -0.86 -9.74
C PRO A 26 -8.00 -1.48 -8.74
N ASP A 27 -7.52 -2.41 -7.93
CA ASP A 27 -8.29 -3.19 -6.97
C ASP A 27 -8.09 -2.75 -5.51
N LEU A 28 -7.48 -1.57 -5.27
CA LEU A 28 -7.14 -1.09 -3.92
C LEU A 28 -8.32 -1.13 -2.94
N GLN A 29 -9.53 -0.79 -3.42
CA GLN A 29 -10.75 -0.82 -2.61
C GLN A 29 -11.25 -2.23 -2.28
N ASN A 30 -10.82 -3.24 -3.05
CA ASN A 30 -11.16 -4.65 -2.83
C ASN A 30 -10.18 -5.34 -1.87
N TRP A 31 -9.02 -4.73 -1.58
CA TRP A 31 -8.01 -5.30 -0.70
C TRP A 31 -8.55 -5.70 0.69
N PRO A 32 -9.34 -4.87 1.41
CA PRO A 32 -9.87 -5.25 2.72
C PRO A 32 -10.71 -6.52 2.68
N LYS A 33 -11.49 -6.71 1.62
CA LYS A 33 -12.30 -7.91 1.39
C LYS A 33 -11.45 -9.12 0.99
N SER A 34 -10.34 -8.90 0.28
CA SER A 34 -9.41 -9.98 -0.08
C SER A 34 -8.62 -10.52 1.12
N TRP A 35 -8.41 -9.70 2.15
CA TRP A 35 -7.72 -10.11 3.37
C TRP A 35 -8.65 -10.64 4.46
N SER A 36 -9.94 -10.30 4.41
CA SER A 36 -10.89 -10.63 5.48
C SER A 36 -11.15 -12.13 5.58
N PHE A 37 -11.03 -12.68 6.78
CA PHE A 37 -11.53 -14.02 7.09
C PHE A 37 -13.02 -13.97 7.42
N GLU A 38 -13.45 -12.88 8.06
CA GLU A 38 -14.81 -12.59 8.44
C GLU A 38 -15.15 -11.12 8.15
N GLU A 39 -16.43 -10.76 8.06
CA GLU A 39 -16.85 -9.37 7.76
C GLU A 39 -16.31 -8.34 8.76
N GLN A 40 -16.06 -8.76 10.00
CA GLN A 40 -15.48 -7.92 11.06
C GLN A 40 -14.03 -7.51 10.83
N ASP A 41 -13.34 -8.13 9.86
CA ASP A 41 -11.97 -7.74 9.46
C ASP A 41 -11.95 -6.59 8.46
N ILE A 42 -13.06 -6.38 7.75
CA ILE A 42 -13.14 -5.37 6.69
C ILE A 42 -12.81 -3.97 7.21
N PRO A 43 -13.36 -3.49 8.35
CA PRO A 43 -13.02 -2.16 8.88
C PRO A 43 -11.52 -1.99 9.15
N PHE A 44 -10.87 -3.02 9.71
CA PHE A 44 -9.43 -3.00 9.96
C PHE A 44 -8.63 -2.95 8.66
N GLY A 45 -9.01 -3.75 7.66
CA GLY A 45 -8.40 -3.70 6.33
C GLY A 45 -8.58 -2.34 5.63
N GLN A 46 -9.74 -1.70 5.80
CA GLN A 46 -9.98 -0.35 5.26
C GLN A 46 -9.06 0.69 5.91
N ASP A 47 -8.81 0.59 7.21
CA ASP A 47 -7.89 1.48 7.90
C ASP A 47 -6.43 1.27 7.43
N LEU A 48 -6.03 0.02 7.18
CA LEU A 48 -4.74 -0.27 6.53
C LEU A 48 -4.63 0.35 5.14
N VAL A 49 -5.67 0.25 4.31
CA VAL A 49 -5.68 0.87 2.97
C VAL A 49 -5.53 2.39 3.06
N LYS A 50 -6.15 3.06 4.05
CA LYS A 50 -5.96 4.50 4.27
C LYS A 50 -4.50 4.84 4.58
N ILE A 51 -3.79 3.99 5.34
CA ILE A 51 -2.37 4.17 5.66
C ILE A 51 -1.49 3.90 4.43
N PHE A 52 -1.80 2.86 3.65
CA PHE A 52 -1.01 2.48 2.48
C PHE A 52 -1.18 3.42 1.29
N THR A 53 -2.33 4.09 1.16
CA THR A 53 -2.63 4.95 0.00
C THR A 53 -1.61 6.08 -0.18
N PRO A 54 -1.27 6.90 0.83
CA PRO A 54 -0.22 7.92 0.70
C PRO A 54 1.15 7.35 0.35
N TYR A 55 1.49 6.17 0.88
CA TYR A 55 2.76 5.52 0.56
C TYR A 55 2.80 5.02 -0.90
N LEU A 56 1.71 4.46 -1.41
CA LEU A 56 1.61 4.04 -2.81
C LEU A 56 1.71 5.22 -3.78
N LEU A 57 1.17 6.39 -3.41
CA LEU A 57 1.38 7.64 -4.15
C LEU A 57 2.85 8.06 -4.11
N HIS A 58 3.47 8.06 -2.94
CA HIS A 58 4.90 8.37 -2.80
C HIS A 58 5.80 7.46 -3.66
N LEU A 59 5.45 6.18 -3.82
CA LEU A 59 6.18 5.28 -4.71
C LEU A 59 6.11 5.72 -6.18
N LEU A 60 4.97 6.25 -6.64
CA LEU A 60 4.83 6.78 -8.00
C LEU A 60 5.78 7.96 -8.24
N ASP A 61 5.93 8.82 -7.23
CA ASP A 61 6.83 9.98 -7.29
C ASP A 61 8.32 9.62 -7.18
N SER A 62 8.62 8.42 -6.68
CA SER A 62 9.99 7.96 -6.43
C SER A 62 10.76 7.56 -7.70
N GLY A 63 10.14 7.63 -8.88
CA GLY A 63 10.79 7.34 -10.18
C GLY A 63 11.15 5.86 -10.40
N TYR A 64 10.50 4.95 -9.67
CA TYR A 64 10.73 3.52 -9.81
C TYR A 64 10.28 2.99 -11.17
N SER A 65 10.94 1.91 -11.63
CA SER A 65 10.48 1.17 -12.80
C SER A 65 9.09 0.58 -12.55
N ARG A 66 8.29 0.41 -13.60
CA ARG A 66 6.97 -0.24 -13.51
C ARG A 66 7.04 -1.60 -12.81
N LYS A 67 8.06 -2.41 -13.11
CA LYS A 67 8.27 -3.72 -12.47
C LYS A 67 8.47 -3.59 -10.95
N THR A 68 9.28 -2.62 -10.53
CA THR A 68 9.57 -2.35 -9.12
C THR A 68 8.33 -1.82 -8.39
N LEU A 69 7.54 -0.97 -9.04
CA LEU A 69 6.27 -0.47 -8.47
C LEU A 69 5.27 -1.61 -8.22
N HIS A 70 5.05 -2.49 -9.21
CA HIS A 70 4.18 -3.66 -9.02
C HIS A 70 4.70 -4.57 -7.90
N GLN A 71 6.01 -4.79 -7.83
CA GLN A 71 6.59 -5.59 -6.75
C GLN A 71 6.33 -4.95 -5.37
N HIS A 72 6.55 -3.64 -5.21
CA HIS A 72 6.24 -2.95 -3.96
C HIS A 72 4.74 -3.03 -3.63
N ARG A 73 3.86 -2.78 -4.60
CA ARG A 73 2.40 -2.95 -4.43
C ARG A 73 2.07 -4.34 -3.89
N ASP A 74 2.59 -5.39 -4.52
CA ASP A 74 2.26 -6.77 -4.17
C ASP A 74 2.75 -7.12 -2.76
N PHE A 75 3.93 -6.62 -2.37
CA PHE A 75 4.43 -6.74 -1.00
C PHE A 75 3.60 -5.96 0.02
N ILE A 76 3.11 -4.78 -0.31
CA ILE A 76 2.19 -4.03 0.56
C ILE A 76 0.86 -4.77 0.70
N TRP A 77 0.35 -5.37 -0.37
CA TRP A 77 -0.83 -6.22 -0.30
C TRP A 77 -0.62 -7.44 0.61
N MET A 78 0.53 -8.12 0.48
CA MET A 78 0.90 -9.25 1.34
C MET A 78 1.01 -8.84 2.81
N LEU A 79 1.63 -7.70 3.10
CA LEU A 79 1.71 -7.16 4.45
C LEU A 79 0.32 -6.96 5.05
N GLY A 80 -0.60 -6.34 4.31
CA GLY A 80 -1.99 -6.13 4.76
C GLY A 80 -2.68 -7.45 5.12
N GLY A 81 -2.56 -8.46 4.27
CA GLY A 81 -3.08 -9.81 4.54
C GLY A 81 -2.49 -10.42 5.80
N ARG A 82 -1.16 -10.33 5.97
CA ARG A 82 -0.49 -10.86 7.17
C ARG A 82 -0.95 -10.15 8.44
N LEU A 83 -1.12 -8.84 8.44
CA LEU A 83 -1.59 -8.12 9.64
C LEU A 83 -3.03 -8.48 10.02
N VAL A 84 -3.90 -8.73 9.03
CA VAL A 84 -5.26 -9.22 9.29
C VAL A 84 -5.24 -10.63 9.89
N GLU A 85 -4.41 -11.52 9.33
CA GLU A 85 -4.18 -12.87 9.85
C GLU A 85 -3.67 -12.83 11.30
N GLU A 86 -2.63 -12.06 11.58
CA GLU A 86 -2.08 -11.88 12.93
C GLU A 86 -3.15 -11.37 13.91
N ARG A 87 -3.95 -10.38 13.49
CA ARG A 87 -5.05 -9.85 14.32
C ARG A 87 -6.15 -10.90 14.59
N GLN A 88 -6.37 -11.82 13.66
CA GLN A 88 -7.30 -12.92 13.84
C GLN A 88 -6.76 -13.97 14.82
N LEU A 89 -5.47 -14.34 14.67
CA LEU A 89 -4.78 -15.30 15.54
C LEU A 89 -4.65 -14.79 16.98
N TYR A 90 -4.30 -13.51 17.15
CA TYR A 90 -3.95 -12.91 18.43
C TYR A 90 -5.03 -11.91 18.87
N ARG A 91 -5.92 -12.35 19.78
CA ARG A 91 -7.07 -11.55 20.25
C ARG A 91 -6.64 -10.23 20.91
N GLU A 92 -5.45 -10.16 21.49
CA GLU A 92 -4.87 -8.94 22.06
C GLU A 92 -4.57 -7.85 21.04
N LEU A 93 -4.50 -8.17 19.75
CA LEU A 93 -4.33 -7.18 18.70
C LEU A 93 -5.66 -6.51 18.36
N ARG A 94 -6.82 -7.12 18.65
CA ARG A 94 -8.14 -6.55 18.33
C ARG A 94 -8.44 -5.22 19.04
N ARG A 95 -7.72 -4.89 20.11
CA ARG A 95 -7.80 -3.62 20.85
C ARG A 95 -6.87 -2.53 20.31
N LEU A 96 -5.98 -2.88 19.38
CA LEU A 96 -5.05 -1.94 18.76
C LEU A 96 -5.61 -1.47 17.42
N ASP A 97 -5.33 -0.22 17.07
CA ASP A 97 -5.64 0.32 15.76
C ASP A 97 -4.65 -0.18 14.68
N ALA A 98 -4.99 0.04 13.41
CA ALA A 98 -4.21 -0.41 12.25
C ALA A 98 -2.78 0.14 12.23
N HIS A 99 -2.58 1.40 12.63
CA HIS A 99 -1.27 2.02 12.63
C HIS A 99 -0.38 1.42 13.73
N SER A 100 -0.94 1.25 14.93
CA SER A 100 -0.23 0.60 16.06
C SER A 100 0.17 -0.84 15.75
N ILE A 101 -0.70 -1.62 15.09
CA ILE A 101 -0.35 -2.98 14.66
C ILE A 101 0.73 -2.94 13.59
N LEU A 102 0.58 -2.10 12.57
CA LEU A 102 1.55 -1.97 11.50
C LEU A 102 2.97 -1.70 12.04
N LEU A 103 3.12 -0.69 12.91
CA LEU A 103 4.42 -0.33 13.52
C LEU A 103 4.97 -1.38 14.49
N ARG A 104 4.15 -2.34 14.95
CA ARG A 104 4.63 -3.46 15.76
C ARG A 104 5.29 -4.56 14.90
N TYR A 105 4.90 -4.66 13.63
CA TYR A 105 5.33 -5.71 12.72
C TYR A 105 6.31 -5.24 11.65
N ILE A 106 6.51 -3.93 11.52
CA ILE A 106 7.54 -3.38 10.64
C ILE A 106 8.48 -2.45 11.38
N ASP A 107 9.76 -2.50 11.01
CA ASP A 107 10.78 -1.59 11.52
C ASP A 107 11.86 -1.32 10.46
N GLU A 108 12.78 -0.41 10.76
CA GLU A 108 13.83 0.00 9.84
C GLU A 108 15.05 -0.95 9.81
N GLN A 109 15.22 -1.81 10.81
CA GLN A 109 16.34 -2.74 10.95
C GLN A 109 16.04 -4.06 10.22
N ASP A 110 15.01 -4.75 10.67
CA ASP A 110 14.65 -6.10 10.21
C ASP A 110 13.72 -6.04 8.99
N GLY A 111 12.78 -5.10 8.98
CA GLY A 111 11.85 -4.89 7.87
C GLY A 111 10.43 -5.30 8.19
N GLY A 112 9.98 -6.48 7.77
CA GLY A 112 8.59 -6.92 7.95
C GLY A 112 8.46 -8.32 8.57
N PRO A 113 7.23 -8.79 8.80
CA PRO A 113 7.00 -10.15 9.29
C PRO A 113 7.53 -11.20 8.32
N LEU A 114 7.88 -12.37 8.85
CA LEU A 114 8.26 -13.51 8.01
C LEU A 114 7.05 -13.96 7.18
N LEU A 115 7.25 -14.11 5.87
CA LEU A 115 6.26 -14.67 4.96
C LEU A 115 6.44 -16.19 4.89
N ASP A 116 5.35 -16.92 5.13
CA ASP A 116 5.34 -18.37 4.94
C ASP A 116 5.55 -18.72 3.44
N ASP A 117 6.31 -19.78 3.18
CA ASP A 117 6.57 -20.31 1.83
C ASP A 117 7.19 -19.29 0.84
N ARG A 118 8.15 -18.49 1.30
CA ARG A 118 8.95 -17.59 0.43
C ARG A 118 10.44 -17.87 0.53
N SER A 119 11.15 -17.64 -0.58
CA SER A 119 12.61 -17.73 -0.57
C SER A 119 13.22 -16.58 0.25
N GLU A 120 14.43 -16.79 0.79
CA GLU A 120 15.17 -15.73 1.49
C GLU A 120 15.32 -14.47 0.63
N ARG A 121 15.48 -14.64 -0.68
CA ARG A 121 15.56 -13.53 -1.63
C ARG A 121 14.25 -12.74 -1.70
N GLU A 122 13.11 -13.42 -1.74
CA GLU A 122 11.80 -12.76 -1.75
C GLU A 122 11.51 -12.08 -0.42
N GLN A 123 11.84 -12.74 0.69
CA GLN A 123 11.75 -12.14 2.02
C GLN A 123 12.59 -10.86 2.09
N GLY A 124 13.84 -10.88 1.63
CA GLY A 124 14.68 -9.68 1.64
C GLY A 124 14.12 -8.51 0.80
N LEU A 125 13.39 -8.80 -0.29
CA LEU A 125 12.70 -7.78 -1.08
C LEU A 125 11.43 -7.25 -0.39
N PHE A 126 10.70 -8.13 0.29
CA PHE A 126 9.58 -7.76 1.15
C PHE A 126 10.05 -6.88 2.31
N ASP A 127 11.09 -7.29 3.03
CA ASP A 127 11.69 -6.52 4.13
C ASP A 127 12.17 -5.15 3.66
N ALA A 128 12.80 -5.09 2.47
CA ALA A 128 13.21 -3.83 1.87
C ALA A 128 12.03 -2.91 1.52
N THR A 129 10.84 -3.45 1.30
CA THR A 129 9.59 -2.70 1.12
C THR A 129 9.07 -2.22 2.45
N CYS A 130 9.01 -3.08 3.47
CA CYS A 130 8.58 -2.73 4.82
C CYS A 130 9.47 -1.66 5.45
N ARG A 131 10.81 -1.73 5.28
CA ARG A 131 11.72 -0.66 5.74
C ARG A 131 11.46 0.69 5.06
N LYS A 132 11.02 0.71 3.80
CA LYS A 132 10.69 1.96 3.09
C LYS A 132 9.36 2.52 3.60
N LEU A 133 8.36 1.66 3.80
CA LEU A 133 7.11 2.04 4.42
C LEU A 133 7.33 2.60 5.83
N CYS A 134 8.11 1.92 6.67
CA CYS A 134 8.42 2.39 8.02
C CYS A 134 9.06 3.78 8.00
N ARG A 135 10.08 3.99 7.15
CA ARG A 135 10.70 5.31 6.95
C ARG A 135 9.72 6.37 6.48
N PHE A 136 8.81 6.03 5.57
CA PHE A 136 7.78 6.94 5.08
C PHE A 136 6.83 7.34 6.22
N LEU A 137 6.39 6.39 7.05
CA LEU A 137 5.50 6.65 8.18
C LEU A 137 6.16 7.48 9.29
N ASN A 138 7.47 7.33 9.48
CA ASN A 138 8.25 8.10 10.46
C ASN A 138 8.61 9.52 9.97
N ALA A 139 8.52 9.79 8.67
CA ALA A 139 8.86 11.06 8.06
C ALA A 139 7.65 11.98 7.80
N ALA A 140 6.43 11.46 7.95
CA ALA A 140 5.16 12.17 7.76
C ALA A 140 4.65 12.81 9.06
#